data_AF-A0A814W6L7-F1
#
_entry.id   AF-A0A814W6L7-F1
#
_cell.length_a   1.000
_cell.length_b   1.000
_cell.length_c   1.000
_cell.angle_alpha   90.00
_cell.angle_beta   90.00
_cell.angle_gamma   90.00
#
_symmetry.space_group_name_H-M   'P 1'
#
loop_
_entity.id
_entity.type
_entity.pdbx_description
1 polymer ?
#
loop_
_entity_poly.entity_id
_entity_poly.type
_entity_poly.pdbx_seq_one_letter_code
_entity_poly.pdbx_strand_id
1 'polypeptide(L)'
;MDKKSSVSSRHSASTLSDIATLRRQLDAIERFEKQNTHESSRLDEIRKQCDVLQKESIERLSSISQKQINAQEQLQFVLKRTKEINQMMKALQESESVDVCFLMDCTNSMQKFIIEVKDRIFETIRLLKSRFSHLNIRLAFVGYRDLNLPEERQFSILDFTDEDKFHSFVSMVKCEYGGDACEDVLGGLQKTVHLQWNQPVRILIHVADCPSHGRRYHDLPEHKDHYLSSDNDGAIGQELFDKFVQLDLKYFFGRLTSHTDKMMEQFIQFGQKRISIEEINLKNFQNLLPFIVESISRSISKTASSLLKSHSAVESNLQNTKTSRISRISFDSIEPDWLNIPMKKVQVIKYQCNDQLVCEQINESTNIKIAEKPFAEGAMRLAFYGLMQNKDKWEKVVLKKYKNIHNNIDMKEKYLELLDCQTIADHLAQEFNKLSLSTNESTSTIKKIKFIMTKLVFDPESEGNVHFFTIERFIDGSYKKFSNNAGYVNHEDPAVTLQAFSHWTYERTNGNMIVVDLQGIDIGDNQTYLLTDPCIHSTDLTRFGRTNLGKPGIKRFFETHVCNSICQTLKLKMIENQSVTKTSSKYDSNFIEKKSSIINKSISSKHS
;
A
#
# COMPACT_ATOMS: atom_id res chain seq x y z
N MET A 1 8.92 -23.20 59.91
CA MET A 1 8.01 -22.19 60.47
C MET A 1 8.05 -21.00 59.52
N ASP A 2 7.02 -20.84 58.70
CA ASP A 2 6.30 -19.57 58.56
C ASP A 2 5.19 -19.69 57.53
N LYS A 3 3.98 -19.33 57.98
CA LYS A 3 2.71 -19.35 57.26
C LYS A 3 2.48 -17.98 56.64
N LYS A 4 2.01 -17.95 55.38
CA LYS A 4 1.22 -16.94 54.62
C LYS A 4 1.77 -16.92 53.18
N SER A 5 1.01 -17.00 52.10
CA SER A 5 -0.43 -16.91 51.86
C SER A 5 -0.70 -17.45 50.44
N SER A 6 -1.26 -18.64 50.31
CA SER A 6 -1.85 -19.14 49.06
C SER A 6 -3.34 -18.83 49.07
N VAL A 7 -3.75 -17.74 48.43
CA VAL A 7 -5.16 -17.37 48.28
C VAL A 7 -5.63 -17.82 46.90
N SER A 8 -6.53 -18.80 46.92
CA SER A 8 -7.64 -19.01 45.99
C SER A 8 -7.30 -19.36 44.53
N SER A 9 -6.86 -20.60 44.33
CA SER A 9 -7.40 -21.43 43.25
C SER A 9 -8.18 -22.58 43.89
N ARG A 10 -9.22 -23.06 43.22
CA ARG A 10 -10.19 -24.12 43.62
C ARG A 10 -11.54 -23.62 44.13
N HIS A 11 -12.35 -22.98 43.29
CA HIS A 11 -13.80 -23.14 43.35
C HIS A 11 -14.31 -23.37 41.92
N SER A 12 -14.15 -24.60 41.41
CA SER A 12 -14.81 -25.09 40.19
C SER A 12 -15.58 -26.39 40.45
N ALA A 13 -16.15 -26.51 41.65
CA ALA A 13 -17.03 -27.59 42.06
C ALA A 13 -18.30 -26.97 42.63
N SER A 14 -19.25 -26.56 41.78
CA SER A 14 -20.49 -25.95 42.30
C SER A 14 -21.70 -25.99 41.33
N THR A 15 -21.99 -27.12 40.68
CA THR A 15 -23.34 -27.31 40.11
C THR A 15 -23.69 -28.78 39.92
N LEU A 16 -22.85 -29.57 39.23
CA LEU A 16 -23.12 -31.01 39.06
C LEU A 16 -23.02 -31.79 40.38
N SER A 17 -22.06 -31.43 41.23
CA SER A 17 -21.93 -31.99 42.59
C SER A 17 -23.13 -31.62 43.47
N ASP A 18 -23.65 -30.40 43.34
CA ASP A 18 -24.76 -29.91 44.14
C ASP A 18 -26.09 -30.54 43.67
N ILE A 19 -26.30 -30.67 42.36
CA ILE A 19 -27.43 -31.42 41.77
C ILE A 19 -27.38 -32.89 42.20
N ALA A 20 -26.20 -33.52 42.18
CA ALA A 20 -26.04 -34.90 42.62
C ALA A 20 -26.32 -35.06 44.13
N THR A 21 -25.97 -34.07 44.94
CA THR A 21 -26.22 -34.05 46.39
C THR A 21 -27.70 -33.87 46.68
N LEU A 22 -28.37 -32.96 45.97
CA LEU A 22 -29.81 -32.73 46.08
C LEU A 22 -30.64 -33.92 45.59
N ARG A 23 -30.25 -34.57 44.48
CA ARG A 23 -30.89 -35.82 44.05
C ARG A 23 -30.78 -36.92 45.09
N ARG A 24 -29.62 -37.07 45.75
CA ARG A 24 -29.46 -38.03 46.85
C ARG A 24 -30.34 -37.69 48.06
N GLN A 25 -30.53 -36.41 48.37
CA GLN A 25 -31.45 -35.98 49.43
C GLN A 25 -32.91 -36.27 49.05
N LEU A 26 -33.29 -36.05 47.78
CA LEU A 26 -34.61 -36.36 47.25
C LEU A 26 -34.91 -37.87 47.31
N ASP A 27 -33.97 -38.69 46.87
CA ASP A 27 -34.05 -40.16 46.96
C ASP A 27 -34.16 -40.66 48.40
N ALA A 28 -33.52 -39.97 49.36
CA ALA A 28 -33.56 -40.32 50.78
C ALA A 28 -34.92 -39.97 51.42
N ILE A 29 -35.51 -38.83 51.06
CA ILE A 29 -36.79 -38.38 51.59
C ILE A 29 -37.96 -39.16 50.95
N GLU A 30 -37.90 -39.48 49.64
CA GLU A 30 -38.90 -40.33 48.99
C GLU A 30 -38.95 -41.75 49.59
N ARG A 31 -37.82 -42.27 50.07
CA ARG A 31 -37.77 -43.54 50.81
C ARG A 31 -38.40 -43.43 52.21
N PHE A 32 -38.29 -42.27 52.85
CA PHE A 32 -38.81 -42.01 54.19
C PHE A 32 -40.34 -41.77 54.19
N GLU A 33 -40.88 -41.11 53.17
CA GLU A 33 -42.33 -40.86 53.03
C GLU A 33 -43.15 -42.08 52.61
N LYS A 34 -42.55 -43.07 51.92
CA LYS A 34 -43.18 -44.39 51.74
C LYS A 34 -43.60 -45.03 53.08
N GLN A 35 -43.09 -44.51 54.21
CA GLN A 35 -43.42 -44.95 55.55
C GLN A 35 -44.30 -43.97 56.36
N ASN A 36 -44.56 -42.72 55.93
CA ASN A 36 -45.35 -41.74 56.69
C ASN A 36 -46.06 -40.70 55.80
N THR A 37 -47.37 -40.56 55.94
CA THR A 37 -48.27 -39.82 55.03
C THR A 37 -48.48 -38.32 55.33
N HIS A 38 -47.59 -37.67 56.11
CA HIS A 38 -47.84 -36.30 56.60
C HIS A 38 -46.79 -35.20 56.27
N GLU A 39 -45.79 -35.43 55.42
CA GLU A 39 -44.68 -34.46 55.13
C GLU A 39 -44.63 -33.85 53.70
N SER A 40 -45.72 -33.95 52.93
CA SER A 40 -45.82 -33.55 51.50
C SER A 40 -45.27 -32.15 51.14
N SER A 41 -45.46 -31.15 52.00
CA SER A 41 -45.07 -29.74 51.74
C SER A 41 -43.55 -29.54 51.61
N ARG A 42 -42.75 -30.28 52.39
CA ARG A 42 -41.28 -30.14 52.41
C ARG A 42 -40.63 -30.77 51.18
N LEU A 43 -41.23 -31.83 50.65
CA LEU A 43 -40.82 -32.49 49.42
C LEU A 43 -41.10 -31.63 48.19
N ASP A 44 -42.26 -30.97 48.16
CA ASP A 44 -42.59 -30.02 47.09
C ASP A 44 -41.60 -28.85 47.05
N GLU A 45 -41.17 -28.36 48.21
CA GLU A 45 -40.16 -27.30 48.30
C GLU A 45 -38.77 -27.76 47.81
N ILE A 46 -38.34 -28.98 48.19
CA ILE A 46 -37.07 -29.56 47.74
C ILE A 46 -37.09 -29.89 46.23
N ARG A 47 -38.21 -30.41 45.71
CA ARG A 47 -38.41 -30.63 44.27
C ARG A 47 -38.33 -29.32 43.50
N LYS A 48 -39.01 -28.28 43.97
CA LYS A 48 -38.95 -26.94 43.37
C LYS A 48 -37.53 -26.36 43.37
N GLN A 49 -36.77 -26.55 44.45
CA GLN A 49 -35.36 -26.16 44.51
C GLN A 49 -34.49 -26.94 43.51
N CYS A 50 -34.71 -28.25 43.37
CA CYS A 50 -34.01 -29.08 42.38
C CYS A 50 -34.31 -28.63 40.94
N ASP A 51 -35.59 -28.35 40.63
CA ASP A 51 -36.01 -27.91 39.30
C ASP A 51 -35.39 -26.56 38.92
N VAL A 52 -35.35 -25.61 39.86
CA VAL A 52 -34.69 -24.31 39.67
C VAL A 52 -33.20 -24.48 39.41
N LEU A 53 -32.49 -25.27 40.23
CA LEU A 53 -31.05 -25.50 40.07
C LEU A 53 -30.71 -26.27 38.78
N GLN A 54 -31.58 -27.20 38.37
CA GLN A 54 -31.42 -27.91 37.11
C GLN A 54 -31.62 -26.97 35.92
N LYS A 55 -32.62 -26.07 35.96
CA LYS A 55 -32.85 -25.06 34.93
C LYS A 55 -31.68 -24.08 34.81
N GLU A 56 -31.20 -23.53 35.93
CA GLU A 56 -30.03 -22.64 35.95
C GLU A 56 -28.76 -23.32 35.40
N SER A 57 -28.58 -24.62 35.69
CA SER A 57 -27.45 -25.38 35.20
C SER A 57 -27.50 -25.60 33.69
N ILE A 58 -28.68 -25.90 33.13
CA ILE A 58 -28.90 -26.03 31.69
C ILE A 58 -28.64 -24.69 30.99
N GLU A 59 -29.15 -23.57 31.53
CA GLU A 59 -28.90 -22.23 30.98
C GLU A 59 -27.41 -21.86 31.00
N ARG A 60 -26.70 -22.16 32.09
CA ARG A 60 -25.24 -21.98 32.17
C ARG A 60 -24.49 -22.82 31.13
N LEU A 61 -24.79 -24.13 31.04
CA LEU A 61 -24.15 -25.01 30.06
C LEU A 61 -24.41 -24.59 28.62
N SER A 62 -25.64 -24.16 28.31
CA SER A 62 -26.00 -23.60 27.01
C SER A 62 -25.19 -22.34 26.70
N SER A 63 -25.06 -21.42 27.67
CA SER A 63 -24.26 -20.20 27.50
C SER A 63 -22.76 -20.50 27.27
N ILE A 64 -22.22 -21.52 27.94
CA ILE A 64 -20.83 -21.96 27.76
C ILE A 64 -20.65 -22.58 26.38
N SER A 65 -21.57 -23.47 25.97
CA SER A 65 -21.55 -24.09 24.65
C SER A 65 -21.62 -23.04 23.54
N GLN A 66 -22.48 -22.02 23.68
CA GLN A 66 -22.58 -20.93 22.71
C GLN A 66 -21.29 -20.10 22.66
N LYS A 67 -20.69 -19.77 23.81
CA LYS A 67 -19.39 -19.08 23.85
C LYS A 67 -18.29 -19.90 23.17
N GLN A 68 -18.30 -21.22 23.35
CA GLN A 68 -17.32 -22.12 22.74
C GLN A 68 -17.51 -22.22 21.22
N ILE A 69 -18.75 -22.31 20.73
CA ILE A 69 -19.07 -22.27 19.30
C ILE A 69 -18.60 -20.95 18.68
N ASN A 70 -18.95 -19.81 19.28
CA ASN A 70 -18.55 -18.49 18.79
C ASN A 70 -17.01 -18.34 18.76
N ALA A 71 -16.31 -18.81 19.80
CA ALA A 71 -14.85 -18.79 19.84
C ALA A 71 -14.23 -19.67 18.74
N GLN A 72 -14.83 -20.83 18.45
CA GLN A 72 -14.39 -21.72 17.39
C GLN A 72 -14.61 -21.10 16.00
N GLU A 73 -15.74 -20.45 15.76
CA GLU A 73 -16.03 -19.73 14.52
C GLU A 73 -15.06 -18.56 14.30
N GLN A 74 -14.80 -17.77 15.36
CA GLN A 74 -13.81 -16.70 15.32
C GLN A 74 -12.40 -17.23 15.02
N LEU A 75 -11.99 -18.34 15.64
CA LEU A 75 -10.70 -18.96 15.38
C LEU A 75 -10.58 -19.41 13.92
N GLN A 76 -11.62 -20.05 13.36
CA GLN A 76 -11.64 -20.46 11.95
C GLN A 76 -11.54 -19.26 11.01
N PHE A 77 -12.25 -18.17 11.32
CA PHE A 77 -12.16 -16.91 10.57
C PHE A 77 -10.73 -16.33 10.59
N VAL A 78 -10.12 -16.24 11.77
CA VAL A 78 -8.75 -15.73 11.96
C VAL A 78 -7.73 -16.61 11.22
N LEU A 79 -7.88 -17.93 11.26
CA LEU A 79 -7.02 -18.87 10.52
C LEU A 79 -7.15 -18.68 9.00
N LYS A 80 -8.38 -18.50 8.49
CA LYS A 80 -8.62 -18.19 7.08
C LYS A 80 -7.94 -16.86 6.68
N ARG A 81 -8.18 -15.79 7.45
CA ARG A 81 -7.56 -14.47 7.21
C ARG A 81 -6.03 -14.53 7.25
N THR A 82 -5.45 -15.28 8.18
CA THR A 82 -4.00 -15.45 8.28
C THR A 82 -3.42 -16.08 7.01
N LYS A 83 -4.08 -17.11 6.45
CA LYS A 83 -3.66 -17.73 5.19
C LYS A 83 -3.75 -16.75 4.01
N GLU A 84 -4.84 -15.99 3.91
CA GLU A 84 -5.01 -14.95 2.87
C GLU A 84 -3.94 -13.86 2.97
N ILE A 85 -3.67 -13.38 4.18
CA ILE A 85 -2.61 -12.38 4.43
C ILE A 85 -1.25 -12.95 4.02
N ASN A 86 -0.91 -14.18 4.39
CA ASN A 86 0.37 -14.78 4.03
C ASN A 86 0.55 -14.91 2.50
N GLN A 87 -0.51 -15.26 1.77
CA GLN A 87 -0.47 -15.29 0.31
C GLN A 87 -0.28 -13.89 -0.28
N MET A 88 -1.00 -12.90 0.24
CA MET A 88 -0.85 -11.51 -0.18
C MET A 88 0.56 -10.99 0.11
N MET A 89 1.10 -11.25 1.29
CA MET A 89 2.45 -10.85 1.69
C MET A 89 3.51 -11.47 0.76
N LYS A 90 3.36 -12.75 0.40
CA LYS A 90 4.26 -13.42 -0.55
C LYS A 90 4.24 -12.71 -1.91
N ALA A 91 3.06 -12.42 -2.44
CA ALA A 91 2.93 -11.74 -3.74
C ALA A 91 3.46 -10.29 -3.71
N LEU A 92 3.30 -9.59 -2.58
CA LEU A 92 3.88 -8.26 -2.37
C LEU A 92 5.42 -8.32 -2.35
N GLN A 93 6.00 -9.31 -1.67
CA GLN A 93 7.44 -9.56 -1.66
C GLN A 93 7.98 -9.92 -3.05
N GLU A 94 7.26 -10.77 -3.81
CA GLU A 94 7.64 -11.11 -5.19
C GLU A 94 7.62 -9.87 -6.11
N SER A 95 6.79 -8.88 -5.81
CA SER A 95 6.73 -7.60 -6.53
C SER A 95 7.76 -6.56 -6.05
N GLU A 96 8.46 -6.86 -4.96
CA GLU A 96 9.59 -6.10 -4.38
C GLU A 96 10.90 -6.64 -4.95
N SER A 97 11.00 -6.63 -6.27
CA SER A 97 12.10 -7.21 -7.03
C SER A 97 12.43 -6.35 -8.25
N VAL A 98 13.73 -6.24 -8.53
CA VAL A 98 14.25 -5.28 -9.51
C VAL A 98 15.35 -5.95 -10.34
N ASP A 99 15.24 -5.77 -11.64
CA ASP A 99 16.32 -6.01 -12.59
C ASP A 99 17.01 -4.68 -12.90
N VAL A 100 18.32 -4.59 -12.67
CA VAL A 100 19.14 -3.43 -13.04
C VAL A 100 20.21 -3.88 -14.03
N CYS A 101 20.17 -3.34 -15.24
CA CYS A 101 21.21 -3.55 -16.24
C CYS A 101 22.08 -2.30 -16.37
N PHE A 102 23.40 -2.50 -16.35
CA PHE A 102 24.38 -1.48 -16.69
C PHE A 102 24.82 -1.67 -18.13
N LEU A 103 24.47 -0.72 -18.98
CA LEU A 103 24.97 -0.62 -20.35
C LEU A 103 26.10 0.41 -20.37
N MET A 104 27.29 0.04 -20.80
CA MET A 104 28.45 0.91 -20.65
C MET A 104 29.40 0.87 -21.83
N ASP A 105 29.84 2.05 -22.23
CA ASP A 105 30.99 2.22 -23.11
C ASP A 105 32.27 1.68 -22.43
N CYS A 106 32.94 0.75 -23.11
CA CYS A 106 34.14 0.08 -22.63
C CYS A 106 35.39 0.40 -23.47
N THR A 107 35.51 1.64 -23.94
CA THR A 107 36.72 2.13 -24.62
C THR A 107 37.71 2.81 -23.66
N ASN A 108 38.91 3.11 -24.15
CA ASN A 108 40.01 3.63 -23.32
C ASN A 108 39.69 4.96 -22.60
N SER A 109 38.90 5.85 -23.20
CA SER A 109 38.47 7.09 -22.53
C SER A 109 37.64 6.81 -21.28
N MET A 110 36.92 5.68 -21.27
CA MET A 110 36.05 5.27 -20.18
C MET A 110 36.79 4.67 -18.98
N GLN A 111 38.08 4.33 -19.06
CA GLN A 111 38.78 3.55 -18.03
C GLN A 111 38.67 4.13 -16.60
N LYS A 112 38.70 5.46 -16.44
CA LYS A 112 38.52 6.13 -15.14
C LYS A 112 37.06 6.05 -14.66
N PHE A 113 36.11 6.24 -15.58
CA PHE A 113 34.68 6.20 -15.30
C PHE A 113 34.20 4.79 -14.94
N ILE A 114 34.75 3.75 -15.59
CA ILE A 114 34.47 2.36 -15.27
C ILE A 114 34.80 2.04 -13.81
N ILE A 115 35.95 2.51 -13.31
CA ILE A 115 36.36 2.28 -11.91
C ILE A 115 35.43 3.06 -10.96
N GLU A 116 35.14 4.32 -11.26
CA GLU A 116 34.26 5.14 -10.42
C GLU A 116 32.82 4.59 -10.37
N VAL A 117 32.28 4.18 -11.52
CA VAL A 117 30.94 3.59 -11.63
C VAL A 117 30.88 2.27 -10.85
N LYS A 118 31.91 1.42 -10.92
CA LYS A 118 31.98 0.18 -10.12
C LYS A 118 31.75 0.44 -8.63
N ASP A 119 32.54 1.32 -8.02
CA ASP A 119 32.44 1.58 -6.58
C ASP A 119 31.07 2.17 -6.19
N ARG A 120 30.51 3.03 -7.03
CA ARG A 120 29.22 3.73 -6.77
C ARG A 120 28.00 2.84 -6.96
N ILE A 121 28.07 1.85 -7.86
CA ILE A 121 27.00 0.86 -8.03
C ILE A 121 26.78 0.10 -6.71
N PHE A 122 27.86 -0.36 -6.07
CA PHE A 122 27.76 -1.11 -4.82
C PHE A 122 27.28 -0.26 -3.65
N GLU A 123 27.68 1.01 -3.57
CA GLU A 123 27.13 1.95 -2.60
C GLU A 123 25.59 2.08 -2.76
N THR A 124 25.13 2.21 -4.00
CA THR A 124 23.69 2.35 -4.32
C THR A 124 22.91 1.08 -3.97
N ILE A 125 23.44 -0.09 -4.31
CA ILE A 125 22.82 -1.38 -3.97
C ILE A 125 22.70 -1.55 -2.46
N ARG A 126 23.75 -1.21 -1.69
CA ARG A 126 23.73 -1.24 -0.22
C ARG A 126 22.68 -0.30 0.34
N LEU A 127 22.56 0.91 -0.19
CA LEU A 127 21.53 1.88 0.21
C LEU A 127 20.12 1.34 -0.08
N LEU A 128 19.88 0.75 -1.25
CA LEU A 128 18.58 0.14 -1.59
C LEU A 128 18.21 -1.02 -0.66
N LYS A 129 19.15 -1.95 -0.43
CA LYS A 129 18.95 -3.09 0.48
C LYS A 129 18.73 -2.66 1.93
N SER A 130 19.38 -1.58 2.38
CA SER A 130 19.16 -1.03 3.73
C SER A 130 17.73 -0.53 3.93
N ARG A 131 17.08 -0.07 2.87
CA ARG A 131 15.73 0.52 2.91
C ARG A 131 14.63 -0.50 2.60
N PHE A 132 14.96 -1.51 1.80
CA PHE A 132 14.07 -2.61 1.47
C PHE A 132 14.75 -3.93 1.83
N SER A 133 14.55 -4.37 3.08
CA SER A 133 15.21 -5.57 3.62
C SER A 133 14.86 -6.88 2.88
N HIS A 134 13.79 -6.88 2.10
CA HIS A 134 13.33 -8.00 1.30
C HIS A 134 13.56 -7.82 -0.21
N LEU A 135 14.24 -6.75 -0.63
CA LEU A 135 14.44 -6.43 -2.03
C LEU A 135 15.33 -7.46 -2.73
N ASN A 136 14.76 -8.13 -3.71
CA ASN A 136 15.51 -9.00 -4.59
C ASN A 136 16.04 -8.20 -5.79
N ILE A 137 17.34 -7.90 -5.78
CA ILE A 137 18.01 -7.21 -6.88
C ILE A 137 18.79 -8.22 -7.70
N ARG A 138 18.56 -8.25 -9.02
CA ARG A 138 19.46 -8.93 -9.96
C ARG A 138 20.16 -7.90 -10.83
N LEU A 139 21.43 -8.15 -11.11
CA LEU A 139 22.30 -7.22 -11.83
C LEU A 139 22.77 -7.84 -13.13
N ALA A 140 22.69 -7.08 -14.21
CA ALA A 140 23.24 -7.45 -15.52
C ALA A 140 24.22 -6.37 -16.01
N PHE A 141 25.13 -6.77 -16.89
CA PHE A 141 26.12 -5.88 -17.47
C PHE A 141 26.23 -6.11 -18.98
N VAL A 142 26.22 -5.03 -19.75
CA VAL A 142 26.51 -5.03 -21.18
C VAL A 142 27.55 -3.95 -21.44
N GLY A 143 28.79 -4.38 -21.68
CA GLY A 143 29.84 -3.52 -22.19
C GLY A 143 29.82 -3.57 -23.71
N TYR A 144 29.83 -2.41 -24.37
CA TYR A 144 30.02 -2.31 -25.82
C TYR A 144 31.25 -1.46 -26.13
N ARG A 145 31.74 -1.61 -27.35
CA ARG A 145 32.93 -0.97 -27.91
C ARG A 145 32.70 -0.74 -29.41
N ASP A 146 33.69 -0.23 -30.10
CA ASP A 146 33.66 0.07 -31.53
C ASP A 146 33.42 -1.18 -32.42
N LEU A 147 32.73 -0.96 -33.55
CA LEU A 147 32.41 -1.93 -34.59
C LEU A 147 33.64 -2.57 -35.27
N ASN A 148 34.81 -1.95 -35.14
CA ASN A 148 36.04 -2.46 -35.73
C ASN A 148 36.64 -3.68 -34.98
N LEU A 149 36.14 -4.00 -33.78
CA LEU A 149 36.57 -5.15 -33.01
C LEU A 149 35.80 -6.42 -33.42
N PRO A 150 36.43 -7.62 -33.34
CA PRO A 150 35.70 -8.88 -33.48
C PRO A 150 34.57 -9.00 -32.44
N GLU A 151 33.46 -9.65 -32.79
CA GLU A 151 32.25 -9.73 -31.95
C GLU A 151 32.55 -10.20 -30.51
N GLU A 152 33.46 -11.17 -30.34
CA GLU A 152 33.85 -11.70 -29.03
C GLU A 152 34.59 -10.70 -28.12
N ARG A 153 35.17 -9.65 -28.71
CA ARG A 153 35.84 -8.55 -27.99
C ARG A 153 35.01 -7.28 -27.96
N GLN A 154 34.12 -7.13 -28.93
CA GLN A 154 33.22 -6.00 -29.04
C GLN A 154 32.31 -5.89 -27.82
N PHE A 155 31.73 -7.01 -27.38
CA PHE A 155 30.79 -7.04 -26.26
C PHE A 155 31.31 -7.78 -25.03
N SER A 156 30.98 -7.25 -23.85
CA SER A 156 31.14 -7.94 -22.56
C SER A 156 29.77 -8.12 -21.93
N ILE A 157 29.19 -9.32 -21.99
CA ILE A 157 27.81 -9.57 -21.59
C ILE A 157 27.78 -10.46 -20.35
N LEU A 158 27.07 -9.98 -19.32
CA LEU A 158 26.68 -10.74 -18.15
C LEU A 158 25.17 -10.61 -17.97
N ASP A 159 24.47 -11.74 -18.04
CA ASP A 159 23.04 -11.79 -17.76
C ASP A 159 22.74 -11.64 -16.25
N PHE A 160 21.47 -11.41 -15.91
CA PHE A 160 21.02 -11.12 -14.55
C PHE A 160 21.50 -12.13 -13.52
N THR A 161 22.27 -11.64 -12.56
CA THR A 161 22.92 -12.47 -11.53
C THR A 161 22.96 -11.78 -10.17
N ASP A 162 23.55 -12.46 -9.19
CA ASP A 162 23.76 -11.95 -7.83
C ASP A 162 24.91 -10.92 -7.76
N GLU A 163 24.97 -10.18 -6.65
CA GLU A 163 25.95 -9.10 -6.46
C GLU A 163 27.40 -9.58 -6.55
N ASP A 164 27.70 -10.78 -6.02
CA ASP A 164 29.05 -11.32 -5.94
C ASP A 164 29.58 -11.71 -7.33
N LYS A 165 28.76 -12.38 -8.14
CA LYS A 165 29.11 -12.71 -9.53
C LYS A 165 29.20 -11.47 -10.40
N PHE A 166 28.29 -10.52 -10.21
CA PHE A 166 28.34 -9.23 -10.91
C PHE A 166 29.66 -8.50 -10.61
N HIS A 167 30.04 -8.40 -9.33
CA HIS A 167 31.30 -7.79 -8.92
C HIS A 167 32.51 -8.49 -9.56
N SER A 168 32.53 -9.82 -9.51
CA SER A 168 33.61 -10.62 -10.08
C SER A 168 33.76 -10.38 -11.60
N PHE A 169 32.65 -10.41 -12.33
CA PHE A 169 32.63 -10.18 -13.77
C PHE A 169 33.09 -8.76 -14.13
N VAL A 170 32.46 -7.77 -13.50
CA VAL A 170 32.71 -6.35 -13.80
C VAL A 170 34.15 -5.98 -13.47
N SER A 171 34.77 -6.58 -12.44
CA SER A 171 36.19 -6.40 -12.12
C SER A 171 37.13 -6.85 -13.24
N MET A 172 36.72 -7.81 -14.07
CA MET A 172 37.51 -8.33 -15.20
C MET A 172 37.32 -7.56 -16.51
N VAL A 173 36.30 -6.70 -16.61
CA VAL A 173 36.03 -5.90 -17.81
C VAL A 173 37.19 -4.92 -18.05
N LYS A 174 37.79 -5.00 -19.25
CA LYS A 174 38.89 -4.15 -19.71
C LYS A 174 38.42 -3.18 -20.79
N CYS A 175 39.02 -2.00 -20.80
CA CYS A 175 38.88 -1.07 -21.90
C CYS A 175 39.72 -1.51 -23.09
N GLU A 176 39.20 -1.32 -24.31
CA GLU A 176 39.99 -1.49 -25.54
C GLU A 176 40.01 -0.19 -26.35
N TYR A 177 40.90 -0.14 -27.35
CA TYR A 177 41.06 1.02 -28.21
C TYR A 177 39.98 1.03 -29.32
N GLY A 178 39.24 2.13 -29.45
CA GLY A 178 38.30 2.35 -30.55
C GLY A 178 39.01 2.72 -31.85
N GLY A 179 38.46 2.31 -32.99
CA GLY A 179 38.95 2.64 -34.33
C GLY A 179 38.61 4.05 -34.79
N ASP A 180 37.48 4.59 -34.34
CA ASP A 180 37.08 5.98 -34.57
C ASP A 180 36.53 6.67 -33.32
N ALA A 181 35.73 7.73 -33.46
CA ALA A 181 35.19 8.50 -32.34
C ALA A 181 33.79 8.06 -31.89
N CYS A 182 33.16 7.15 -32.62
CA CYS A 182 31.82 6.61 -32.34
C CYS A 182 31.92 5.15 -31.90
N GLU A 183 30.89 4.68 -31.22
CA GLU A 183 30.88 3.33 -30.64
C GLU A 183 29.65 2.54 -31.10
N ASP A 184 29.66 1.20 -30.94
CA ASP A 184 28.50 0.36 -31.27
C ASP A 184 27.41 0.42 -30.18
N VAL A 185 26.86 1.62 -29.97
CA VAL A 185 25.78 1.86 -29.00
C VAL A 185 24.54 1.07 -29.36
N LEU A 186 24.14 1.04 -30.65
CA LEU A 186 22.94 0.30 -31.08
C LEU A 186 23.12 -1.21 -30.89
N GLY A 187 24.30 -1.76 -31.15
CA GLY A 187 24.62 -3.15 -30.82
C GLY A 187 24.55 -3.42 -29.31
N GLY A 188 25.07 -2.52 -28.48
CA GLY A 188 24.94 -2.60 -27.02
C GLY A 188 23.49 -2.59 -26.54
N LEU A 189 22.65 -1.71 -27.10
CA LEU A 189 21.21 -1.67 -26.84
C LEU A 189 20.53 -2.96 -27.30
N GLN A 190 20.91 -3.51 -28.45
CA GLN A 190 20.38 -4.78 -28.95
C GLN A 190 20.72 -5.95 -28.02
N LYS A 191 21.96 -6.06 -27.53
CA LYS A 191 22.32 -7.10 -26.54
C LYS A 191 21.54 -6.92 -25.23
N THR A 192 21.25 -5.69 -24.82
CA THR A 192 20.42 -5.38 -23.64
C THR A 192 18.99 -5.91 -23.76
N VAL A 193 18.37 -5.82 -24.94
CA VAL A 193 17.03 -6.38 -25.20
C VAL A 193 16.98 -7.89 -24.97
N HIS A 194 18.07 -8.61 -25.26
CA HIS A 194 18.13 -10.06 -25.20
C HIS A 194 18.42 -10.63 -23.79
N LEU A 195 18.63 -9.79 -22.78
CA LEU A 195 18.81 -10.22 -21.40
C LEU A 195 17.52 -10.81 -20.80
N GLN A 196 17.67 -11.63 -19.75
CA GLN A 196 16.55 -12.32 -19.09
C GLN A 196 15.79 -11.43 -18.08
N TRP A 197 15.11 -10.40 -18.60
CA TRP A 197 14.27 -9.47 -17.83
C TRP A 197 13.04 -10.15 -17.22
N ASN A 198 13.12 -10.59 -15.96
CA ASN A 198 12.06 -11.37 -15.29
C ASN A 198 11.39 -10.62 -14.14
N GLN A 199 11.97 -9.51 -13.67
CA GLN A 199 11.42 -8.76 -12.54
C GLN A 199 10.42 -7.69 -13.02
N PRO A 200 9.45 -7.28 -12.16
CA PRO A 200 8.41 -6.32 -12.51
C PRO A 200 8.94 -4.89 -12.64
N VAL A 201 10.06 -4.57 -12.00
CA VAL A 201 10.77 -3.30 -12.18
C VAL A 201 12.05 -3.58 -12.95
N ARG A 202 12.20 -2.90 -14.10
CA ARG A 202 13.29 -3.12 -15.03
C ARG A 202 13.96 -1.79 -15.34
N ILE A 203 15.21 -1.66 -14.97
CA ILE A 203 15.95 -0.41 -15.05
C ILE A 203 17.19 -0.62 -15.92
N LEU A 204 17.35 0.23 -16.92
CA LEU A 204 18.55 0.34 -17.73
C LEU A 204 19.31 1.60 -17.31
N ILE A 205 20.55 1.44 -16.90
CA ILE A 205 21.48 2.55 -16.65
C ILE A 205 22.52 2.51 -17.76
N HIS A 206 22.46 3.48 -18.67
CA HIS A 206 23.38 3.60 -19.78
C HIS A 206 24.41 4.71 -19.51
N VAL A 207 25.69 4.40 -19.58
CA VAL A 207 26.79 5.35 -19.33
C VAL A 207 27.74 5.38 -20.53
N ALA A 208 27.91 6.56 -21.13
CA ALA A 208 28.71 6.73 -22.35
C ALA A 208 29.32 8.14 -22.43
N ASP A 209 30.49 8.25 -23.04
CA ASP A 209 31.14 9.52 -23.39
C ASP A 209 31.15 9.81 -24.90
N CYS A 210 30.94 8.79 -25.75
CA CYS A 210 30.88 8.88 -27.21
C CYS A 210 29.49 8.53 -27.78
N PRO A 211 29.10 9.09 -28.95
CA PRO A 211 27.82 8.81 -29.59
C PRO A 211 27.83 7.50 -30.39
N SER A 212 26.63 7.04 -30.77
CA SER A 212 26.43 5.95 -31.74
C SER A 212 26.91 6.34 -33.14
N HIS A 213 27.41 5.38 -33.92
CA HIS A 213 27.66 5.58 -35.36
C HIS A 213 26.39 6.01 -36.12
N GLY A 214 26.57 6.82 -37.17
CA GLY A 214 25.52 7.24 -38.10
C GLY A 214 25.18 8.73 -37.99
N ARG A 215 24.99 9.41 -39.13
CA ARG A 215 24.72 10.88 -39.20
C ARG A 215 23.54 11.36 -38.35
N ARG A 216 22.61 10.44 -38.07
CA ARG A 216 21.44 10.71 -37.23
C ARG A 216 21.83 11.02 -35.78
N TYR A 217 22.90 10.42 -35.27
CA TYR A 217 23.22 10.40 -33.85
C TYR A 217 24.28 11.43 -33.40
N HIS A 218 25.02 12.04 -34.33
CA HIS A 218 26.03 13.07 -34.02
C HIS A 218 26.25 14.06 -35.16
N ASP A 219 27.01 15.12 -34.89
CA ASP A 219 27.46 16.13 -35.88
C ASP A 219 28.98 16.12 -36.09
N LEU A 220 29.67 15.06 -35.66
CA LEU A 220 31.11 14.89 -35.87
C LEU A 220 31.49 14.95 -37.37
N PRO A 221 32.70 15.45 -37.71
CA PRO A 221 33.22 15.41 -39.08
C PRO A 221 33.26 14.00 -39.66
N GLU A 222 33.08 13.85 -40.97
CA GLU A 222 32.97 12.53 -41.63
C GLU A 222 34.17 11.60 -41.38
N HIS A 223 35.37 12.16 -41.26
CA HIS A 223 36.58 11.37 -40.97
C HIS A 223 36.67 10.86 -39.52
N LYS A 224 35.70 11.20 -38.67
CA LYS A 224 35.61 10.77 -37.26
C LYS A 224 34.63 9.62 -37.03
N ASP A 225 33.87 9.21 -38.06
CA ASP A 225 32.97 8.06 -38.02
C ASP A 225 33.14 7.25 -39.32
N HIS A 226 33.74 6.08 -39.22
CA HIS A 226 33.95 5.18 -40.36
C HIS A 226 32.67 4.48 -40.81
N TYR A 227 31.58 4.57 -40.03
CA TYR A 227 30.30 3.89 -40.23
C TYR A 227 29.13 4.88 -40.34
N LEU A 228 29.39 6.02 -40.99
CA LEU A 228 28.48 7.16 -41.11
C LEU A 228 27.11 6.86 -41.75
N SER A 229 26.99 5.76 -42.50
CA SER A 229 25.73 5.30 -43.09
C SER A 229 24.90 4.37 -42.20
N SER A 230 25.40 4.05 -41.00
CA SER A 230 24.70 3.18 -40.04
C SER A 230 23.37 3.81 -39.62
N ASP A 231 22.30 3.01 -39.71
CA ASP A 231 20.94 3.37 -39.29
C ASP A 231 20.46 4.76 -39.79
N ASN A 232 20.77 5.10 -41.04
CA ASN A 232 20.42 6.39 -41.64
C ASN A 232 18.92 6.70 -41.60
N ASP A 233 18.07 5.69 -41.81
CA ASP A 233 16.61 5.83 -41.75
C ASP A 233 16.06 5.77 -40.32
N GLY A 234 16.86 5.33 -39.35
CA GLY A 234 16.50 5.18 -37.94
C GLY A 234 15.67 3.92 -37.65
N ALA A 235 15.55 2.99 -38.59
CA ALA A 235 14.71 1.79 -38.43
C ALA A 235 15.18 0.90 -37.28
N ILE A 236 16.51 0.73 -37.11
CA ILE A 236 17.09 -0.09 -36.05
C ILE A 236 16.84 0.57 -34.69
N GLY A 237 17.11 1.87 -34.57
CA GLY A 237 16.81 2.64 -33.37
C GLY A 237 15.32 2.54 -32.99
N GLN A 238 14.42 2.75 -33.93
CA GLN A 238 12.98 2.67 -33.67
C GLN A 238 12.54 1.27 -33.21
N GLU A 239 13.02 0.19 -33.84
CA GLU A 239 12.70 -1.19 -33.45
C GLU A 239 13.16 -1.48 -32.00
N LEU A 240 14.38 -1.05 -31.63
CA LEU A 240 14.93 -1.24 -30.29
C LEU A 240 14.08 -0.53 -29.23
N PHE A 241 13.70 0.72 -29.47
CA PHE A 241 12.88 1.49 -28.53
C PHE A 241 11.45 0.95 -28.42
N ASP A 242 10.88 0.38 -29.49
CA ASP A 242 9.62 -0.35 -29.40
C ASP A 242 9.73 -1.59 -28.50
N LYS A 243 10.85 -2.33 -28.57
CA LYS A 243 11.12 -3.44 -27.64
C LYS A 243 11.33 -2.94 -26.20
N PHE A 244 11.98 -1.80 -25.99
CA PHE A 244 12.12 -1.22 -24.65
C PHE A 244 10.76 -0.82 -24.04
N VAL A 245 9.84 -0.30 -24.85
CA VAL A 245 8.45 -0.04 -24.43
C VAL A 245 7.71 -1.33 -24.07
N GLN A 246 7.87 -2.40 -24.87
CA GLN A 246 7.28 -3.71 -24.55
C GLN A 246 7.84 -4.31 -23.25
N LEU A 247 9.12 -4.07 -22.98
CA LEU A 247 9.78 -4.48 -21.75
C LEU A 247 9.46 -3.58 -20.55
N ASP A 248 8.75 -2.44 -20.73
CA ASP A 248 8.49 -1.45 -19.68
C ASP A 248 9.79 -0.99 -18.97
N LEU A 249 10.85 -0.77 -19.77
CA LEU A 249 12.15 -0.35 -19.24
C LEU A 249 12.12 1.10 -18.78
N LYS A 250 12.72 1.37 -17.62
CA LYS A 250 13.10 2.72 -17.21
C LYS A 250 14.53 3.00 -17.62
N TYR A 251 14.73 4.00 -18.48
CA TYR A 251 16.03 4.31 -19.05
C TYR A 251 16.64 5.50 -18.32
N PHE A 252 17.81 5.30 -17.71
CA PHE A 252 18.64 6.37 -17.17
C PHE A 252 19.90 6.53 -18.00
N PHE A 253 20.24 7.75 -18.39
CA PHE A 253 21.43 8.05 -19.17
C PHE A 253 22.42 8.89 -18.36
N GLY A 254 23.60 8.33 -18.09
CA GLY A 254 24.72 8.99 -17.44
C GLY A 254 25.56 9.73 -18.46
N ARG A 255 25.23 11.01 -18.68
CA ARG A 255 25.94 11.87 -19.62
C ARG A 255 27.33 12.24 -19.09
N LEU A 256 28.37 11.95 -19.88
CA LEU A 256 29.76 12.34 -19.56
C LEU A 256 30.26 13.53 -20.39
N THR A 257 29.80 13.63 -21.65
CA THR A 257 30.19 14.71 -22.57
C THR A 257 28.97 15.21 -23.35
N SER A 258 29.11 16.34 -24.06
CA SER A 258 28.07 16.85 -24.96
C SER A 258 28.03 16.12 -26.32
N HIS A 259 28.99 15.23 -26.62
CA HIS A 259 29.01 14.51 -27.90
C HIS A 259 27.82 13.56 -28.05
N THR A 260 27.19 13.14 -26.95
CA THR A 260 26.03 12.25 -26.91
C THR A 260 24.69 12.99 -27.01
N ASP A 261 24.67 14.33 -27.02
CA ASP A 261 23.42 15.11 -26.88
C ASP A 261 22.45 14.82 -28.05
N LYS A 262 22.94 14.85 -29.30
CA LYS A 262 22.12 14.54 -30.49
C LYS A 262 21.61 13.10 -30.50
N MET A 263 22.42 12.14 -30.03
CA MET A 263 22.00 10.75 -29.88
C MET A 263 20.82 10.64 -28.90
N MET A 264 20.90 11.35 -27.78
CA MET A 264 19.83 11.37 -26.77
C MET A 264 18.55 12.02 -27.28
N GLU A 265 18.64 13.08 -28.08
CA GLU A 265 17.48 13.66 -28.76
C GLU A 265 16.78 12.64 -29.66
N GLN A 266 17.54 11.85 -30.42
CA GLN A 266 16.97 10.79 -31.27
C GLN A 266 16.34 9.67 -30.44
N PHE A 267 16.98 9.24 -29.35
CA PHE A 267 16.42 8.23 -28.44
C PHE A 267 15.10 8.69 -27.80
N ILE A 268 15.01 9.96 -27.39
CA ILE A 268 13.77 10.56 -26.88
C ILE A 268 12.68 10.58 -27.97
N GLN A 269 13.05 10.89 -29.23
CA GLN A 269 12.13 10.88 -30.36
C GLN A 269 11.59 9.47 -30.63
N PHE A 270 12.45 8.45 -30.70
CA PHE A 270 12.03 7.06 -30.88
C PHE A 270 11.13 6.56 -29.76
N GLY A 271 11.41 7.00 -28.53
CA GLY A 271 10.60 6.70 -27.36
C GLY A 271 9.19 7.28 -27.39
N GLN A 272 8.91 8.33 -28.18
CA GLN A 272 7.58 8.95 -28.36
C GLN A 272 6.80 9.22 -27.06
N LYS A 273 7.49 9.55 -25.96
CA LYS A 273 6.91 9.67 -24.59
C LYS A 273 6.31 8.37 -24.01
N ARG A 274 6.47 7.23 -24.69
CA ARG A 274 6.09 5.88 -24.20
C ARG A 274 7.13 5.30 -23.24
N ILE A 275 8.36 5.83 -23.25
CA ILE A 275 9.43 5.50 -22.31
C ILE A 275 9.96 6.78 -21.66
N SER A 276 10.24 6.73 -20.35
CA SER A 276 10.92 7.80 -19.63
C SER A 276 12.43 7.61 -19.73
N ILE A 277 13.11 8.57 -20.38
CA ILE A 277 14.56 8.65 -20.43
C ILE A 277 14.99 9.81 -19.54
N GLU A 278 15.73 9.51 -18.48
CA GLU A 278 16.15 10.49 -17.48
C GLU A 278 17.67 10.64 -17.45
N GLU A 279 18.16 11.88 -17.47
CA GLU A 279 19.60 12.14 -17.33
C GLU A 279 20.03 12.03 -15.87
N ILE A 280 21.13 11.32 -15.63
CA ILE A 280 21.68 11.12 -14.28
C ILE A 280 23.06 11.77 -14.17
N ASN A 281 23.27 12.43 -13.03
CA ASN A 281 24.59 12.93 -12.68
C ASN A 281 25.40 11.81 -12.02
N LEU A 282 26.39 11.30 -12.74
CA LEU A 282 27.25 10.21 -12.28
C LEU A 282 28.08 10.56 -11.03
N LYS A 283 28.27 11.86 -10.73
CA LYS A 283 28.92 12.30 -9.48
C LYS A 283 28.01 12.14 -8.25
N ASN A 284 26.71 11.95 -8.44
CA ASN A 284 25.75 11.82 -7.35
C ASN A 284 24.68 10.76 -7.64
N PHE A 285 25.08 9.49 -7.58
CA PHE A 285 24.19 8.33 -7.72
C PHE A 285 23.05 8.31 -6.68
N GLN A 286 23.13 9.05 -5.57
CA GLN A 286 22.01 9.17 -4.62
C GLN A 286 20.75 9.75 -5.28
N ASN A 287 20.88 10.50 -6.37
CA ASN A 287 19.75 11.02 -7.13
C ASN A 287 18.94 9.91 -7.82
N LEU A 288 19.49 8.71 -8.05
CA LEU A 288 18.77 7.56 -8.61
C LEU A 288 17.83 6.90 -7.60
N LEU A 289 18.19 6.93 -6.31
CA LEU A 289 17.42 6.28 -5.25
C LEU A 289 15.93 6.67 -5.25
N PRO A 290 15.55 7.96 -5.31
CA PRO A 290 14.14 8.36 -5.43
C PRO A 290 13.38 7.60 -6.52
N PHE A 291 13.96 7.55 -7.72
CA PHE A 291 13.30 6.96 -8.88
C PHE A 291 13.16 5.45 -8.75
N ILE A 292 14.19 4.76 -8.25
CA ILE A 292 14.14 3.31 -8.02
C ILE A 292 13.12 2.99 -6.93
N VAL A 293 13.12 3.74 -5.83
CA VAL A 293 12.16 3.61 -4.73
C VAL A 293 10.73 3.82 -5.22
N GLU A 294 10.49 4.85 -6.04
CA GLU A 294 9.17 5.13 -6.63
C GLU A 294 8.73 4.01 -7.59
N SER A 295 9.67 3.44 -8.36
CA SER A 295 9.40 2.34 -9.28
C SER A 295 8.92 1.08 -8.55
N ILE A 296 9.68 0.67 -7.51
CA ILE A 296 9.33 -0.46 -6.64
C ILE A 296 7.98 -0.21 -5.98
N SER A 297 7.79 1.00 -5.45
CA SER A 297 6.57 1.44 -4.81
C SER A 297 5.32 1.36 -5.71
N ARG A 298 5.44 1.80 -6.97
CA ARG A 298 4.38 1.70 -7.97
C ARG A 298 4.08 0.24 -8.32
N SER A 299 5.11 -0.59 -8.46
CA SER A 299 4.97 -2.04 -8.68
C SER A 299 4.17 -2.70 -7.55
N ILE A 300 4.58 -2.48 -6.29
CA ILE A 300 3.90 -3.00 -5.10
C ILE A 300 2.44 -2.52 -5.06
N SER A 301 2.19 -1.24 -5.33
CA SER A 301 0.85 -0.66 -5.33
C SER A 301 -0.05 -1.27 -6.41
N LYS A 302 0.48 -1.55 -7.61
CA LYS A 302 -0.24 -2.22 -8.70
C LYS A 302 -0.60 -3.66 -8.31
N THR A 303 0.34 -4.40 -7.72
CA THR A 303 0.12 -5.77 -7.24
C THR A 303 -0.91 -5.81 -6.11
N ALA A 304 -0.78 -4.96 -5.08
CA ALA A 304 -1.75 -4.86 -3.99
C ALA A 304 -3.17 -4.59 -4.52
N SER A 305 -3.30 -3.65 -5.46
CA SER A 305 -4.58 -3.31 -6.09
C SER A 305 -5.15 -4.46 -6.93
N SER A 306 -4.30 -5.21 -7.63
CA SER A 306 -4.70 -6.37 -8.43
C SER A 306 -5.18 -7.54 -7.56
N LEU A 307 -4.49 -7.83 -6.46
CA LEU A 307 -4.85 -8.92 -5.54
C LEU A 307 -6.17 -8.65 -4.81
N LEU A 308 -6.43 -7.39 -4.43
CA LEU A 308 -7.71 -6.97 -3.88
C LEU A 308 -8.86 -7.18 -4.89
N LYS A 309 -8.59 -7.02 -6.20
CA LYS A 309 -9.55 -7.35 -7.26
C LYS A 309 -9.72 -8.86 -7.44
N SER A 310 -8.64 -9.64 -7.51
CA SER A 310 -8.71 -11.08 -7.82
C SER A 310 -9.33 -11.92 -6.70
N HIS A 311 -9.12 -11.59 -5.42
CA HIS A 311 -9.78 -12.29 -4.32
C HIS A 311 -11.29 -12.02 -4.23
N SER A 312 -11.80 -10.97 -4.89
CA SER A 312 -13.24 -10.80 -5.12
C SER A 312 -13.77 -11.75 -6.20
N ALA A 313 -12.90 -12.27 -7.08
CA ALA A 313 -13.22 -13.24 -8.11
C ALA A 313 -12.98 -14.69 -7.65
N VAL A 314 -12.03 -15.00 -6.76
CA VAL A 314 -11.79 -16.39 -6.32
C VAL A 314 -12.93 -16.95 -5.47
N GLU A 315 -13.65 -16.11 -4.69
CA GLU A 315 -14.90 -16.53 -4.02
C GLU A 315 -16.01 -16.92 -5.02
N SER A 316 -15.87 -16.58 -6.31
CA SER A 316 -16.82 -17.00 -7.36
C SER A 316 -16.67 -18.45 -7.81
N ASN A 317 -15.55 -19.12 -7.52
CA ASN A 317 -15.25 -20.44 -8.10
C ASN A 317 -15.62 -21.64 -7.21
N LEU A 318 -16.25 -21.43 -6.06
CA LEU A 318 -16.67 -22.52 -5.17
C LEU A 318 -18.15 -22.93 -5.31
N GLN A 319 -18.97 -22.20 -6.08
CA GLN A 319 -20.33 -22.65 -6.40
C GLN A 319 -20.72 -22.27 -7.85
N ASN A 320 -20.90 -23.31 -8.67
CA ASN A 320 -21.53 -23.35 -9.99
C ASN A 320 -20.83 -22.67 -11.18
N THR A 321 -20.31 -23.56 -12.05
CA THR A 321 -20.05 -23.34 -13.47
C THR A 321 -21.33 -22.92 -14.21
N LYS A 322 -21.51 -21.62 -14.43
CA LYS A 322 -22.16 -21.05 -15.62
C LYS A 322 -21.60 -19.65 -15.84
N THR A 323 -20.66 -19.57 -16.77
CA THR A 323 -20.07 -18.34 -17.30
C THR A 323 -21.17 -17.41 -17.83
N SER A 324 -21.58 -16.44 -17.01
CA SER A 324 -22.41 -15.32 -17.47
C SER A 324 -21.50 -14.21 -17.99
N ARG A 325 -21.83 -13.72 -19.18
CA ARG A 325 -21.16 -12.59 -19.84
C ARG A 325 -21.18 -11.38 -18.90
N ILE A 326 -20.00 -10.89 -18.50
CA ILE A 326 -19.85 -9.60 -17.82
C ILE A 326 -20.43 -8.53 -18.74
N SER A 327 -21.56 -7.94 -18.35
CA SER A 327 -22.08 -6.75 -19.02
C SER A 327 -21.00 -5.66 -18.93
N ARG A 328 -20.60 -5.09 -20.08
CA ARG A 328 -19.70 -3.92 -20.08
C ARG A 328 -20.41 -2.79 -19.35
N ILE A 329 -19.88 -2.41 -18.19
CA ILE A 329 -20.39 -1.28 -17.40
C ILE A 329 -20.18 0.00 -18.22
N SER A 330 -21.27 0.74 -18.47
CA SER A 330 -21.23 2.04 -19.13
C SER A 330 -20.97 3.13 -18.11
N PHE A 331 -20.03 4.03 -18.39
CA PHE A 331 -19.72 5.18 -17.55
C PHE A 331 -20.34 6.46 -18.12
N ASP A 332 -20.68 7.40 -17.24
CA ASP A 332 -21.10 8.75 -17.62
C ASP A 332 -20.43 9.78 -16.70
N SER A 333 -19.49 10.54 -17.26
CA SER A 333 -18.74 11.56 -16.50
C SER A 333 -19.55 12.83 -16.24
N ILE A 334 -20.68 13.02 -16.94
CA ILE A 334 -21.50 14.24 -16.88
C ILE A 334 -22.50 14.11 -15.72
N GLU A 335 -22.62 15.18 -14.94
CA GLU A 335 -23.62 15.24 -13.85
C GLU A 335 -25.04 15.26 -14.45
N PRO A 336 -25.97 14.41 -13.96
CA PRO A 336 -27.31 14.32 -14.53
C PRO A 336 -28.17 15.55 -14.21
N ASP A 337 -29.20 15.79 -15.03
CA ASP A 337 -30.26 16.73 -14.69
C ASP A 337 -31.12 16.17 -13.54
N TRP A 338 -30.89 16.71 -12.35
CA TRP A 338 -31.54 16.28 -11.11
C TRP A 338 -33.06 16.46 -11.09
N LEU A 339 -33.65 17.26 -11.98
CA LEU A 339 -35.10 17.40 -12.08
C LEU A 339 -35.78 16.09 -12.50
N ASN A 340 -35.11 15.29 -13.33
CA ASN A 340 -35.65 14.05 -13.89
C ASN A 340 -35.28 12.80 -13.07
N ILE A 341 -34.41 12.94 -12.06
CA ILE A 341 -34.01 11.83 -11.19
C ILE A 341 -35.00 11.68 -10.05
N PRO A 342 -35.64 10.50 -9.88
CA PRO A 342 -36.64 10.27 -8.85
C PRO A 342 -36.00 10.34 -7.46
N MET A 343 -36.76 10.91 -6.52
CA MET A 343 -36.40 10.92 -5.11
C MET A 343 -36.70 9.56 -4.50
N LYS A 344 -35.77 9.05 -3.68
CA LYS A 344 -35.97 7.83 -2.89
C LYS A 344 -35.73 8.11 -1.41
N LYS A 345 -36.63 7.63 -0.56
CA LYS A 345 -36.43 7.63 0.89
C LYS A 345 -35.62 6.40 1.26
N VAL A 346 -34.53 6.58 2.00
CA VAL A 346 -33.59 5.50 2.34
C VAL A 346 -33.29 5.47 3.83
N GLN A 347 -32.91 4.29 4.31
CA GLN A 347 -32.30 4.11 5.62
C GLN A 347 -30.82 4.47 5.54
N VAL A 348 -30.33 5.11 6.61
CA VAL A 348 -28.97 5.59 6.72
C VAL A 348 -28.38 5.07 8.02
N ILE A 349 -27.23 4.44 7.91
CA ILE A 349 -26.42 4.02 9.05
C ILE A 349 -25.17 4.87 9.09
N LYS A 350 -24.87 5.45 10.25
CA LYS A 350 -23.60 6.12 10.54
C LYS A 350 -23.04 5.58 11.85
N TYR A 351 -21.72 5.64 12.00
CA TYR A 351 -21.04 5.24 13.23
C TYR A 351 -20.51 6.46 13.98
N GLN A 352 -20.51 6.34 15.30
CA GLN A 352 -19.85 7.26 16.22
C GLN A 352 -18.85 6.47 17.06
N CYS A 353 -17.60 6.94 17.11
CA CYS A 353 -16.52 6.29 17.83
C CYS A 353 -16.30 6.94 19.20
N ASN A 354 -16.18 6.11 20.24
CA ASN A 354 -15.82 6.55 21.59
C ASN A 354 -14.29 6.47 21.82
N ASP A 355 -13.83 6.94 22.98
CA ASP A 355 -12.39 6.99 23.33
C ASP A 355 -11.74 5.59 23.48
N GLN A 356 -12.55 4.53 23.54
CA GLN A 356 -12.11 3.13 23.56
C GLN A 356 -12.01 2.52 22.14
N LEU A 357 -12.22 3.33 21.10
CA LEU A 357 -12.18 2.92 19.69
C LEU A 357 -13.22 1.85 19.35
N VAL A 358 -14.39 1.97 19.99
CA VAL A 358 -15.59 1.19 19.70
C VAL A 358 -16.60 2.09 19.00
N CYS A 359 -17.13 1.61 17.87
CA CYS A 359 -18.14 2.30 17.11
C CYS A 359 -19.55 1.88 17.51
N GLU A 360 -20.40 2.87 17.77
CA GLU A 360 -21.82 2.70 18.02
C GLU A 360 -22.63 3.08 16.78
N GLN A 361 -23.63 2.24 16.47
CA GLN A 361 -24.49 2.42 15.31
C GLN A 361 -25.60 3.43 15.57
N ILE A 362 -25.69 4.45 14.71
CA ILE A 362 -26.79 5.40 14.68
C ILE A 362 -27.57 5.20 13.38
N ASN A 363 -28.87 4.98 13.50
CA ASN A 363 -29.79 4.82 12.38
C ASN A 363 -30.58 6.13 12.16
N GLU A 364 -30.63 6.60 10.93
CA GLU A 364 -31.43 7.75 10.51
C GLU A 364 -32.10 7.44 9.16
N SER A 365 -32.97 8.33 8.68
CA SER A 365 -33.56 8.23 7.34
C SER A 365 -33.43 9.55 6.61
N THR A 366 -33.21 9.51 5.30
CA THR A 366 -33.15 10.71 4.47
C THR A 366 -33.70 10.43 3.08
N ASN A 367 -33.84 11.48 2.27
CA ASN A 367 -34.12 11.37 0.86
C ASN A 367 -32.84 11.52 0.04
N ILE A 368 -32.69 10.71 -0.98
CA ILE A 368 -31.57 10.76 -1.92
C ILE A 368 -32.05 10.77 -3.37
N LYS A 369 -31.18 11.24 -4.25
CA LYS A 369 -31.22 11.05 -5.71
C LYS A 369 -29.89 10.46 -6.14
N ILE A 370 -29.91 9.44 -7.00
CA ILE A 370 -28.71 8.75 -7.47
C ILE A 370 -28.71 8.77 -9.00
N ALA A 371 -27.57 9.09 -9.61
CA ALA A 371 -27.38 8.94 -11.04
C ALA A 371 -27.54 7.47 -11.47
N GLU A 372 -28.09 7.25 -12.67
CA GLU A 372 -28.30 5.89 -13.19
C GLU A 372 -26.97 5.17 -13.49
N LYS A 373 -25.98 5.90 -13.99
CA LYS A 373 -24.67 5.36 -14.39
C LYS A 373 -23.55 5.86 -13.48
N PRO A 374 -22.52 5.03 -13.24
CA PRO A 374 -21.34 5.48 -12.51
C PRO A 374 -20.52 6.45 -13.36
N PHE A 375 -19.88 7.42 -12.72
CA PHE A 375 -18.98 8.37 -13.39
C PHE A 375 -17.51 7.95 -13.29
N ALA A 376 -17.18 7.15 -12.28
CA ALA A 376 -15.83 6.67 -12.05
C ALA A 376 -15.83 5.28 -11.41
N GLU A 377 -14.67 4.64 -11.40
CA GLU A 377 -14.46 3.40 -10.67
C GLU A 377 -13.12 3.37 -9.94
N GLY A 378 -13.12 2.81 -8.73
CA GLY A 378 -11.92 2.45 -7.99
C GLY A 378 -11.53 1.00 -8.20
N ALA A 379 -10.64 0.46 -7.36
CA ALA A 379 -10.24 -0.94 -7.43
C ALA A 379 -11.44 -1.90 -7.22
N MET A 380 -12.28 -1.62 -6.21
CA MET A 380 -13.37 -2.53 -5.80
C MET A 380 -14.77 -1.95 -5.96
N ARG A 381 -14.93 -0.63 -6.07
CA ARG A 381 -16.23 0.06 -6.05
C ARG A 381 -16.40 0.96 -7.26
N LEU A 382 -17.64 1.09 -7.72
CA LEU A 382 -18.11 2.10 -8.68
C LEU A 382 -18.53 3.35 -7.91
N ALA A 383 -18.37 4.52 -8.51
CA ALA A 383 -18.79 5.80 -7.95
C ALA A 383 -19.88 6.43 -8.81
N PHE A 384 -20.94 6.91 -8.17
CA PHE A 384 -22.13 7.52 -8.77
C PHE A 384 -22.29 8.93 -8.21
N TYR A 385 -22.71 9.87 -9.06
CA TYR A 385 -23.18 11.16 -8.58
C TYR A 385 -24.47 10.97 -7.78
N GLY A 386 -24.67 11.77 -6.75
CA GLY A 386 -25.94 11.84 -6.06
C GLY A 386 -26.20 13.17 -5.38
N LEU A 387 -27.45 13.34 -4.94
CA LEU A 387 -27.86 14.37 -4.00
C LEU A 387 -28.43 13.70 -2.75
N MET A 388 -28.09 14.24 -1.59
CA MET A 388 -28.68 13.85 -0.31
C MET A 388 -29.38 15.05 0.31
N GLN A 389 -30.58 14.83 0.81
CA GLN A 389 -31.32 15.86 1.50
C GLN A 389 -30.74 16.05 2.91
N ASN A 390 -30.39 17.28 3.24
CA ASN A 390 -30.01 17.71 4.57
C ASN A 390 -30.89 18.89 4.98
N LYS A 391 -31.85 18.64 5.88
CA LYS A 391 -32.94 19.58 6.18
C LYS A 391 -33.68 19.98 4.88
N ASP A 392 -33.76 21.27 4.59
CA ASP A 392 -34.44 21.81 3.40
C ASP A 392 -33.51 22.03 2.19
N LYS A 393 -32.27 21.52 2.23
CA LYS A 393 -31.28 21.69 1.15
C LYS A 393 -30.80 20.36 0.60
N TRP A 394 -30.48 20.35 -0.69
CA TRP A 394 -29.83 19.24 -1.38
C TRP A 394 -28.32 19.46 -1.39
N GLU A 395 -27.57 18.47 -0.90
CA GLU A 395 -26.11 18.48 -0.90
C GLU A 395 -25.56 17.48 -1.92
N LYS A 396 -24.52 17.89 -2.66
CA LYS A 396 -23.81 17.01 -3.59
C LYS A 396 -22.99 15.97 -2.86
N VAL A 397 -23.19 14.72 -3.27
CA VAL A 397 -22.57 13.54 -2.66
C VAL A 397 -22.10 12.56 -3.72
N VAL A 398 -21.19 11.67 -3.32
CA VAL A 398 -20.74 10.53 -4.11
C VAL A 398 -21.24 9.27 -3.45
N LEU A 399 -21.93 8.43 -4.20
CA LEU A 399 -22.35 7.10 -3.76
C LEU A 399 -21.40 6.05 -4.33
N LYS A 400 -20.92 5.14 -3.50
CA LYS A 400 -20.01 4.07 -3.89
C LYS A 400 -20.63 2.70 -3.62
N LYS A 401 -20.54 1.79 -4.60
CA LYS A 401 -21.07 0.42 -4.56
C LYS A 401 -20.04 -0.60 -5.05
N TYR A 402 -19.97 -1.79 -4.47
CA TYR A 402 -19.06 -2.85 -4.94
C TYR A 402 -19.39 -3.35 -6.36
N LYS A 403 -18.36 -3.67 -7.16
CA LYS A 403 -18.48 -4.04 -8.59
C LYS A 403 -19.19 -5.38 -8.87
N ASN A 404 -19.18 -6.33 -7.93
CA ASN A 404 -19.67 -7.70 -8.16
C ASN A 404 -20.96 -7.99 -7.39
N ILE A 405 -22.11 -7.68 -7.98
CA ILE A 405 -23.43 -7.71 -7.33
C ILE A 405 -24.00 -9.13 -7.19
N HIS A 406 -23.49 -10.11 -7.95
CA HIS A 406 -24.14 -11.42 -8.10
C HIS A 406 -23.72 -12.52 -7.09
N ASN A 407 -22.65 -12.33 -6.29
CA ASN A 407 -22.03 -13.43 -5.51
C ASN A 407 -21.82 -13.12 -4.01
N ASN A 408 -22.82 -12.60 -3.29
CA ASN A 408 -22.70 -12.27 -1.84
C ASN A 408 -21.56 -11.27 -1.50
N ILE A 409 -21.15 -10.41 -2.44
CA ILE A 409 -20.16 -9.34 -2.18
C ILE A 409 -20.85 -8.04 -1.76
N ASP A 410 -22.12 -7.84 -2.13
CA ASP A 410 -22.95 -6.70 -1.72
C ASP A 410 -23.65 -6.98 -0.37
N MET A 411 -22.87 -7.40 0.64
CA MET A 411 -23.36 -7.66 1.99
C MET A 411 -23.25 -6.41 2.85
N LYS A 412 -24.29 -6.12 3.63
CA LYS A 412 -24.35 -4.98 4.55
C LYS A 412 -23.11 -4.89 5.44
N GLU A 413 -22.66 -6.02 5.96
CA GLU A 413 -21.53 -6.17 6.88
C GLU A 413 -20.23 -5.59 6.29
N LYS A 414 -19.97 -5.78 4.98
CA LYS A 414 -18.78 -5.22 4.32
C LYS A 414 -18.78 -3.70 4.27
N TYR A 415 -19.95 -3.09 4.12
CA TYR A 415 -20.07 -1.63 4.20
C TYR A 415 -19.92 -1.15 5.64
N LEU A 416 -20.45 -1.89 6.62
CA LEU A 416 -20.29 -1.56 8.04
C LEU A 416 -18.81 -1.63 8.48
N GLU A 417 -18.03 -2.59 7.98
CA GLU A 417 -16.58 -2.65 8.22
C GLU A 417 -15.84 -1.39 7.70
N LEU A 418 -16.25 -0.86 6.54
CA LEU A 418 -15.70 0.39 6.00
C LEU A 418 -16.06 1.59 6.89
N LEU A 419 -17.31 1.64 7.37
CA LEU A 419 -17.76 2.68 8.30
C LEU A 419 -16.97 2.64 9.61
N ASP A 420 -16.73 1.45 10.18
CA ASP A 420 -15.91 1.27 11.40
C ASP A 420 -14.49 1.80 11.18
N CYS A 421 -13.86 1.39 10.08
CA CYS A 421 -12.51 1.84 9.71
C CYS A 421 -12.42 3.37 9.60
N GLN A 422 -13.32 3.99 8.83
CA GLN A 422 -13.29 5.42 8.57
C GLN A 422 -13.62 6.26 9.81
N THR A 423 -14.55 5.79 10.64
CA THR A 423 -14.94 6.48 11.88
C THR A 423 -13.84 6.46 12.93
N ILE A 424 -13.13 5.34 13.08
CA ILE A 424 -11.99 5.24 13.99
C ILE A 424 -10.80 6.06 13.50
N ALA A 425 -10.52 6.03 12.20
CA ALA A 425 -9.48 6.87 11.61
C ALA A 425 -9.76 8.36 11.84
N ASP A 426 -11.01 8.81 11.69
CA ASP A 426 -11.42 10.18 11.99
C ASP A 426 -11.28 10.54 13.47
N HIS A 427 -11.75 9.67 14.37
CA HIS A 427 -11.61 9.88 15.81
C HIS A 427 -10.13 10.05 16.22
N LEU A 428 -9.25 9.18 15.72
CA LEU A 428 -7.81 9.28 15.93
C LEU A 428 -7.22 10.57 15.32
N ALA A 429 -7.67 10.98 14.13
CA ALA A 429 -7.25 12.24 13.52
C ALA A 429 -7.67 13.46 14.36
N GLN A 430 -8.88 13.45 14.94
CA GLN A 430 -9.35 14.49 15.85
C GLN A 430 -8.49 14.56 17.11
N GLU A 431 -8.12 13.42 17.70
CA GLU A 431 -7.18 13.37 18.82
C GLU A 431 -5.79 13.91 18.44
N PHE A 432 -5.24 13.48 17.31
CA PHE A 432 -3.95 13.95 16.80
C PHE A 432 -3.95 15.47 16.58
N ASN A 433 -5.02 16.03 16.01
CA ASN A 433 -5.16 17.46 15.78
C ASN A 433 -5.14 18.29 17.07
N LYS A 434 -5.53 17.72 18.21
CA LYS A 434 -5.44 18.41 19.52
C LYS A 434 -3.98 18.61 19.94
N LEU A 435 -3.08 17.73 19.53
CA LEU A 435 -1.65 17.84 19.82
C LEU A 435 -1.01 19.04 19.11
N SER A 436 -1.45 19.32 17.88
CA SER A 436 -1.04 20.48 17.09
C SER A 436 -1.35 21.84 17.75
N LEU A 437 -2.34 21.90 18.66
CA LEU A 437 -2.72 23.11 19.38
C LEU A 437 -1.90 23.32 20.67
N SER A 438 -1.21 22.27 21.14
CA SER A 438 -0.52 22.26 22.44
C SER A 438 0.99 22.55 22.36
N THR A 439 1.58 22.46 21.17
CA THR A 439 3.01 22.69 20.95
C THR A 439 3.26 24.16 20.60
N ASN A 440 3.74 24.96 21.56
CA ASN A 440 4.14 26.36 21.37
C ASN A 440 5.46 26.55 20.57
N GLU A 441 5.96 25.51 19.89
CA GLU A 441 7.22 25.56 19.14
C GLU A 441 6.98 25.85 17.65
N SER A 442 7.52 26.97 17.18
CA SER A 442 7.30 27.56 15.86
C SER A 442 8.07 26.91 14.70
N THR A 443 8.50 25.65 14.79
CA THR A 443 9.50 25.11 13.83
C THR A 443 8.98 24.07 12.83
N SER A 444 7.74 23.56 12.96
CA SER A 444 7.12 22.71 11.93
C SER A 444 5.60 22.79 11.97
N THR A 445 4.98 23.28 10.89
CA THR A 445 3.53 23.34 10.74
C THR A 445 2.96 21.92 10.64
N ILE A 446 2.45 21.40 11.75
CA ILE A 446 1.64 20.18 11.77
C ILE A 446 0.30 20.52 11.09
N LYS A 447 0.06 19.98 9.89
CA LYS A 447 -1.23 20.15 9.22
C LYS A 447 -2.33 19.37 9.95
N LYS A 448 -3.53 19.95 10.03
CA LYS A 448 -4.73 19.27 10.50
C LYS A 448 -5.13 18.17 9.53
N ILE A 449 -5.58 17.04 10.06
CA ILE A 449 -6.07 15.90 9.29
C ILE A 449 -7.58 15.81 9.50
N LYS A 450 -8.35 15.77 8.42
CA LYS A 450 -9.80 15.57 8.47
C LYS A 450 -10.17 14.43 7.55
N PHE A 451 -10.95 13.47 8.04
CA PHE A 451 -11.55 12.47 7.17
C PHE A 451 -12.94 12.91 6.75
N ILE A 452 -13.29 12.62 5.50
CA ILE A 452 -14.67 12.75 5.06
C ILE A 452 -15.44 11.60 5.66
N MET A 453 -16.44 11.92 6.45
CA MET A 453 -17.28 10.90 7.05
C MET A 453 -18.14 10.23 5.98
N THR A 454 -18.13 8.91 5.98
CA THR A 454 -19.01 8.09 5.15
C THR A 454 -20.21 7.61 5.95
N LYS A 455 -21.33 7.37 5.26
CA LYS A 455 -22.51 6.71 5.80
C LYS A 455 -22.90 5.55 4.89
N LEU A 456 -23.60 4.57 5.42
CA LEU A 456 -24.21 3.51 4.62
C LEU A 456 -25.66 3.88 4.34
N VAL A 457 -26.07 3.84 3.08
CA VAL A 457 -27.45 4.06 2.67
C VAL A 457 -27.97 2.84 1.93
N PHE A 458 -29.23 2.49 2.19
CA PHE A 458 -29.92 1.40 1.51
C PHE A 458 -31.43 1.63 1.55
N ASP A 459 -32.10 1.12 0.54
CA ASP A 459 -33.56 1.12 0.46
C ASP A 459 -34.09 -0.23 0.97
N PRO A 460 -34.70 -0.29 2.17
CA PRO A 460 -35.24 -1.53 2.71
C PRO A 460 -36.49 -2.01 1.97
N GLU A 461 -37.17 -1.13 1.22
CA GLU A 461 -38.42 -1.41 0.52
C GLU A 461 -38.18 -1.78 -0.95
N SER A 462 -36.92 -1.89 -1.38
CA SER A 462 -36.56 -2.25 -2.75
C SER A 462 -37.15 -3.61 -3.16
N GLU A 463 -37.96 -3.63 -4.22
CA GLU A 463 -38.46 -4.86 -4.84
C GLU A 463 -37.29 -5.63 -5.48
N GLY A 464 -36.71 -6.58 -4.74
CA GLY A 464 -35.59 -7.41 -5.18
C GLY A 464 -34.42 -7.44 -4.18
N ASN A 465 -33.19 -7.46 -4.69
CA ASN A 465 -32.00 -7.43 -3.85
C ASN A 465 -31.76 -6.01 -3.32
N VAL A 466 -31.72 -5.85 -1.99
CA VAL A 466 -31.37 -4.58 -1.34
C VAL A 466 -30.00 -4.13 -1.83
N HIS A 467 -29.93 -2.92 -2.37
CA HIS A 467 -28.68 -2.32 -2.81
C HIS A 467 -28.11 -1.41 -1.73
N PHE A 468 -26.85 -1.69 -1.36
CA PHE A 468 -26.12 -0.91 -0.38
C PHE A 468 -25.17 0.06 -1.09
N PHE A 469 -25.06 1.27 -0.54
CA PHE A 469 -24.10 2.27 -0.99
C PHE A 469 -23.43 2.89 0.23
N THR A 470 -22.12 3.11 0.17
CA THR A 470 -21.49 4.13 1.02
C THR A 470 -21.70 5.50 0.37
N ILE A 471 -22.07 6.51 1.14
CA ILE A 471 -22.21 7.89 0.70
C ILE A 471 -21.15 8.76 1.38
N GLU A 472 -20.54 9.66 0.64
CA GLU A 472 -19.62 10.67 1.15
C GLU A 472 -19.86 12.01 0.45
N ARG A 473 -19.39 13.11 1.04
CA ARG A 473 -19.49 14.42 0.39
C ARG A 473 -18.59 14.46 -0.84
N PHE A 474 -19.07 15.06 -1.92
CA PHE A 474 -18.24 15.32 -3.10
C PHE A 474 -17.10 16.29 -2.76
N ILE A 475 -15.86 15.93 -3.12
CA ILE A 475 -14.71 16.82 -3.04
C ILE A 475 -14.28 17.19 -4.43
N ASP A 476 -14.12 18.50 -4.66
CA ASP A 476 -13.46 19.01 -5.84
C ASP A 476 -11.96 19.18 -5.55
N GLY A 477 -11.11 18.80 -6.50
CA GLY A 477 -9.66 18.91 -6.37
C GLY A 477 -8.86 17.73 -6.92
N SER A 478 -7.54 17.90 -6.94
CA SER A 478 -6.59 16.88 -7.41
C SER A 478 -6.36 15.83 -6.32
N TYR A 479 -6.94 14.65 -6.50
CA TYR A 479 -6.80 13.53 -5.59
C TYR A 479 -5.37 12.98 -5.58
N LYS A 480 -4.80 12.81 -4.39
CA LYS A 480 -3.47 12.25 -4.15
C LYS A 480 -3.54 11.05 -3.21
N LYS A 481 -2.71 10.05 -3.48
CA LYS A 481 -2.46 8.92 -2.58
C LYS A 481 -1.10 9.11 -1.92
N PHE A 482 -1.10 9.41 -0.62
CA PHE A 482 0.11 9.75 0.15
C PHE A 482 0.81 8.51 0.71
N SER A 483 0.05 7.49 1.08
CA SER A 483 0.55 6.18 1.44
C SER A 483 -0.39 5.08 0.96
N ASN A 484 0.06 3.83 0.97
CA ASN A 484 -0.83 2.68 0.76
C ASN A 484 -0.88 1.77 2.01
N ASN A 485 -1.69 0.72 1.96
CA ASN A 485 -1.79 -0.29 3.02
C ASN A 485 -0.70 -1.38 2.95
N ALA A 486 0.31 -1.25 2.11
CA ALA A 486 1.34 -2.26 1.82
C ALA A 486 2.79 -1.74 1.93
N GLY A 487 2.99 -0.59 2.59
CA GLY A 487 4.32 -0.01 2.87
C GLY A 487 4.78 1.08 1.89
N TYR A 488 3.94 1.51 0.94
CA TYR A 488 4.25 2.66 0.08
C TYR A 488 4.12 3.98 0.85
N VAL A 489 5.08 4.87 0.61
CA VAL A 489 5.02 6.29 0.94
C VAL A 489 5.31 7.08 -0.34
N ASN A 490 4.48 8.08 -0.65
CA ASN A 490 4.82 9.01 -1.72
C ASN A 490 6.01 9.86 -1.26
N HIS A 491 7.16 9.72 -1.90
CA HIS A 491 8.40 10.40 -1.49
C HIS A 491 8.60 11.78 -2.14
N GLU A 492 7.86 12.10 -3.20
CA GLU A 492 7.86 13.44 -3.81
C GLU A 492 7.11 14.45 -2.94
N ASP A 493 6.04 13.98 -2.30
CA ASP A 493 5.24 14.71 -1.31
C ASP A 493 5.11 13.84 -0.05
N PRO A 494 6.17 13.78 0.79
CA PRO A 494 6.26 12.85 1.91
C PRO A 494 5.17 13.02 2.95
N ALA A 495 4.38 14.10 2.85
CA ALA A 495 3.29 14.44 3.73
C ALA A 495 3.66 14.13 5.19
N VAL A 496 4.73 14.78 5.68
CA VAL A 496 5.39 14.44 6.95
C VAL A 496 4.41 14.31 8.12
N THR A 497 3.35 15.13 8.13
CA THR A 497 2.25 15.04 9.09
C THR A 497 1.50 13.71 9.01
N LEU A 498 1.19 13.23 7.81
CA LEU A 498 0.50 11.96 7.58
C LEU A 498 1.36 10.75 7.98
N GLN A 499 2.67 10.79 7.72
CA GLN A 499 3.61 9.77 8.20
C GLN A 499 3.69 9.73 9.72
N ALA A 500 3.78 10.90 10.36
CA ALA A 500 3.80 11.01 11.81
C ALA A 500 2.44 10.61 12.43
N PHE A 501 1.33 10.90 11.75
CA PHE A 501 0.00 10.47 12.17
C PHE A 501 -0.12 8.95 12.19
N SER A 502 0.26 8.25 11.11
CA SER A 502 0.28 6.78 11.09
C SER A 502 1.11 6.22 12.25
N HIS A 503 2.35 6.69 12.44
CA HIS A 503 3.19 6.24 13.57
C HIS A 503 2.52 6.55 14.92
N TRP A 504 2.01 7.75 15.12
CA TRP A 504 1.32 8.14 16.35
C TRP A 504 0.10 7.25 16.64
N THR A 505 -0.69 6.84 15.63
CA THR A 505 -1.83 5.93 15.85
C THR A 505 -1.40 4.57 16.38
N TYR A 506 -0.23 4.08 15.95
CA TYR A 506 0.36 2.84 16.49
C TYR A 506 0.70 2.99 17.97
N GLU A 507 1.32 4.09 18.37
CA GLU A 507 1.66 4.33 19.77
C GLU A 507 0.44 4.58 20.65
N ARG A 508 -0.48 5.44 20.19
CA ARG A 508 -1.73 5.79 20.87
C ARG A 508 -2.60 4.57 21.17
N THR A 509 -2.48 3.52 20.35
CA THR A 509 -3.23 2.26 20.50
C THR A 509 -2.41 1.15 21.15
N ASN A 510 -1.25 1.46 21.74
CA ASN A 510 -0.33 0.48 22.37
C ASN A 510 0.09 -0.64 21.40
N GLY A 511 0.27 -0.31 20.14
CA GLY A 511 0.69 -1.22 19.09
C GLY A 511 -0.41 -2.13 18.54
N ASN A 512 -1.67 -1.92 18.94
CA ASN A 512 -2.79 -2.74 18.50
C ASN A 512 -3.26 -2.40 17.09
N MET A 513 -3.19 -1.13 16.67
CA MET A 513 -3.70 -0.69 15.36
C MET A 513 -2.83 0.39 14.74
N ILE A 514 -2.84 0.51 13.40
CA ILE A 514 -2.23 1.63 12.68
C ILE A 514 -3.14 2.07 11.53
N VAL A 515 -3.33 3.38 11.39
CA VAL A 515 -4.06 3.96 10.26
C VAL A 515 -3.11 4.17 9.08
N VAL A 516 -3.44 3.62 7.92
CA VAL A 516 -2.66 3.64 6.68
C VAL A 516 -3.57 3.89 5.47
N ASP A 517 -3.03 3.79 4.25
CA ASP A 517 -3.75 4.09 3.00
C ASP A 517 -4.32 5.52 2.98
N LEU A 518 -3.48 6.49 3.39
CA LEU A 518 -3.88 7.88 3.51
C LEU A 518 -3.94 8.52 2.12
N GLN A 519 -5.14 8.92 1.72
CA GLN A 519 -5.45 9.43 0.38
C GLN A 519 -6.56 10.48 0.43
N GLY A 520 -6.51 11.45 -0.47
CA GLY A 520 -7.43 12.59 -0.51
C GLY A 520 -6.79 13.82 -1.13
N ILE A 521 -7.08 15.01 -0.60
CA ILE A 521 -6.65 16.29 -1.16
C ILE A 521 -5.87 17.09 -0.09
N ASP A 522 -4.74 17.67 -0.50
CA ASP A 522 -4.12 18.80 0.22
C ASP A 522 -4.83 20.05 -0.26
N ILE A 523 -5.56 20.73 0.64
CA ILE A 523 -6.48 21.82 0.26
C ILE A 523 -5.70 23.08 -0.16
N GLY A 524 -4.36 23.06 -0.10
CA GLY A 524 -3.50 24.15 -0.57
C GLY A 524 -3.43 25.34 0.39
N ASP A 525 -4.10 25.26 1.54
CA ASP A 525 -4.06 26.25 2.62
C ASP A 525 -2.79 26.14 3.49
N ASN A 526 -1.91 25.19 3.16
CA ASN A 526 -0.74 24.76 3.95
C ASN A 526 -1.06 24.34 5.39
N GLN A 527 -2.33 24.05 5.69
CA GLN A 527 -2.82 23.79 7.03
C GLN A 527 -3.63 22.51 7.14
N THR A 528 -4.23 22.00 6.06
CA THR A 528 -5.21 20.91 6.17
C THR A 528 -5.04 19.85 5.08
N TYR A 529 -5.09 18.58 5.50
CA TYR A 529 -5.37 17.43 4.64
C TYR A 529 -6.82 17.01 4.79
N LEU A 530 -7.52 16.83 3.66
CA LEU A 530 -8.85 16.26 3.60
C LEU A 530 -8.79 14.87 2.98
N LEU A 531 -8.96 13.84 3.79
CA LEU A 531 -8.72 12.43 3.44
C LEU A 531 -10.03 11.63 3.34
N THR A 532 -9.99 10.50 2.64
CA THR A 532 -11.09 9.53 2.59
C THR A 532 -10.56 8.10 2.43
N ASP A 533 -11.42 7.11 2.61
CA ASP A 533 -11.15 5.68 2.41
C ASP A 533 -9.83 5.19 3.07
N PRO A 534 -9.60 5.44 4.37
CA PRO A 534 -8.42 4.90 5.06
C PRO A 534 -8.50 3.39 5.22
N CYS A 535 -7.35 2.78 5.50
CA CYS A 535 -7.26 1.40 5.96
C CYS A 535 -6.68 1.34 7.38
N ILE A 536 -7.05 0.34 8.17
CA ILE A 536 -6.46 0.07 9.48
C ILE A 536 -5.90 -1.34 9.49
N HIS A 537 -4.61 -1.47 9.82
CA HIS A 537 -4.05 -2.77 10.21
C HIS A 537 -4.21 -2.92 11.71
N SER A 538 -4.71 -4.08 12.14
CA SER A 538 -5.02 -4.37 13.54
C SER A 538 -4.52 -5.75 13.93
N THR A 539 -4.06 -5.91 15.18
CA THR A 539 -3.78 -7.22 15.75
C THR A 539 -5.03 -8.09 15.85
N ASP A 540 -6.21 -7.47 15.88
CA ASP A 540 -7.49 -8.15 15.73
C ASP A 540 -7.87 -8.25 14.24
N LEU A 541 -7.73 -9.47 13.69
CA LEU A 541 -8.03 -9.75 12.29
C LEU A 541 -9.53 -9.83 11.99
N THR A 542 -10.40 -9.79 13.00
CA THR A 542 -11.87 -9.80 12.82
C THR A 542 -12.42 -8.43 12.45
N ARG A 543 -11.61 -7.37 12.60
CA ARG A 543 -11.99 -5.99 12.32
C ARG A 543 -11.42 -5.47 10.99
N PHE A 544 -12.06 -4.45 10.44
CA PHE A 544 -11.60 -3.65 9.29
C PHE A 544 -11.49 -4.41 7.96
N GLY A 545 -12.15 -5.56 7.86
CA GLY A 545 -12.30 -6.30 6.61
C GLY A 545 -10.99 -6.75 5.97
N ARG A 546 -10.99 -6.83 4.63
CA ARG A 546 -9.91 -7.47 3.87
C ARG A 546 -8.63 -6.66 3.78
N THR A 547 -8.71 -5.33 3.90
CA THR A 547 -7.55 -4.45 3.80
C THR A 547 -6.68 -4.46 5.04
N ASN A 548 -7.18 -5.01 6.16
CA ASN A 548 -6.42 -5.30 7.36
C ASN A 548 -5.45 -6.47 7.15
N LEU A 549 -4.16 -6.16 7.01
CA LEU A 549 -3.06 -7.13 6.88
C LEU A 549 -2.41 -7.48 8.21
N GLY A 550 -3.01 -7.06 9.33
CA GLY A 550 -2.57 -7.33 10.69
C GLY A 550 -1.11 -6.95 10.97
N LYS A 551 -0.45 -7.74 11.82
CA LYS A 551 0.97 -7.54 12.19
C LYS A 551 1.91 -7.48 10.96
N PRO A 552 1.75 -8.32 9.92
CA PRO A 552 2.54 -8.18 8.69
C PRO A 552 2.40 -6.80 8.02
N GLY A 553 1.19 -6.25 7.95
CA GLY A 553 0.93 -4.91 7.41
C GLY A 553 1.56 -3.80 8.25
N ILE A 554 1.44 -3.90 9.58
CA ILE A 554 2.10 -3.00 10.54
C ILE A 554 3.62 -3.01 10.32
N LYS A 555 4.22 -4.21 10.22
CA LYS A 555 5.66 -4.36 9.99
C LYS A 555 6.10 -3.68 8.68
N ARG A 556 5.38 -3.89 7.58
CA ARG A 556 5.68 -3.23 6.28
C ARG A 556 5.63 -1.72 6.35
N PHE A 557 4.70 -1.13 7.10
CA PHE A 557 4.71 0.32 7.30
C PHE A 557 6.03 0.78 7.96
N PHE A 558 6.46 0.11 9.03
CA PHE A 558 7.68 0.49 9.74
C PHE A 558 8.98 0.16 8.99
N GLU A 559 8.96 -0.76 8.03
CA GLU A 559 10.09 -1.03 7.13
C GLU A 559 10.42 0.19 6.25
N THR A 560 9.43 1.00 5.86
CA THR A 560 9.63 2.15 4.97
C THR A 560 9.44 3.50 5.65
N HIS A 561 8.85 3.52 6.85
CA HIS A 561 8.72 4.73 7.67
C HIS A 561 10.10 5.24 8.10
N VAL A 562 10.29 6.55 8.01
CA VAL A 562 11.43 7.27 8.59
C VAL A 562 10.87 8.31 9.56
N CYS A 563 11.29 8.25 10.83
CA CYS A 563 10.83 9.22 11.82
C CYS A 563 11.24 10.64 11.39
N ASN A 564 10.27 11.54 11.31
CA ASN A 564 10.49 12.93 10.92
C ASN A 564 10.42 13.87 12.14
N SER A 565 10.56 15.17 11.91
CA SER A 565 10.54 16.19 12.98
C SER A 565 9.27 16.12 13.84
N ILE A 566 8.10 15.81 13.27
CA ILE A 566 6.85 15.69 14.01
C ILE A 566 6.88 14.46 14.91
N CYS A 567 7.39 13.32 14.44
CA CYS A 567 7.58 12.12 15.27
C CYS A 567 8.48 12.43 16.49
N GLN A 568 9.55 13.21 16.27
CA GLN A 568 10.48 13.63 17.33
C GLN A 568 9.82 14.60 18.32
N THR A 569 9.10 15.61 17.83
CA THR A 569 8.35 16.57 18.67
C THR A 569 7.31 15.86 19.54
N LEU A 570 6.63 14.85 18.98
CA LEU A 570 5.67 14.02 19.70
C LEU A 570 6.32 12.96 20.59
N LYS A 571 7.66 12.85 20.58
CA LYS A 571 8.47 11.89 21.35
C LYS A 571 8.06 10.44 21.11
N LEU A 572 7.72 10.12 19.86
CA LEU A 572 7.39 8.74 19.48
C LEU A 572 8.62 7.84 19.60
N LYS A 573 8.42 6.57 19.93
CA LYS A 573 9.49 5.57 20.06
C LYS A 573 10.21 5.41 18.72
N MET A 574 11.52 5.64 18.74
CA MET A 574 12.37 5.37 17.58
C MET A 574 12.41 3.86 17.29
N ILE A 575 12.23 3.48 16.03
CA ILE A 575 12.26 2.08 15.62
C ILE A 575 13.73 1.65 15.45
N GLU A 576 14.12 0.55 16.10
CA GLU A 576 15.53 0.10 16.26
C GLU A 576 16.31 -0.04 14.94
N ASN A 577 15.65 -0.38 13.84
CA ASN A 577 16.27 -0.48 12.51
C ASN A 577 16.76 0.86 11.92
N GLN A 578 16.36 2.00 12.49
CA GLN A 578 16.82 3.34 12.08
C GLN A 578 18.07 3.80 12.83
N SER A 579 18.53 3.05 13.85
CA SER A 579 19.71 3.41 14.64
C SER A 579 21.05 3.24 13.90
N VAL A 580 21.05 2.57 12.74
CA VAL A 580 22.28 2.18 12.01
C VAL A 580 22.64 3.10 10.84
N THR A 581 21.75 3.96 10.34
CA THR A 581 22.08 4.88 9.23
C THR A 581 22.32 6.31 9.73
N LYS A 582 23.51 6.56 10.30
CA LYS A 582 24.07 7.92 10.45
C LYS A 582 24.55 8.53 9.12
N THR A 583 24.31 7.88 7.99
CA THR A 583 24.52 8.44 6.65
C THR A 583 23.22 9.09 6.19
N SER A 584 23.03 10.35 6.58
CA SER A 584 21.96 11.20 6.04
C SER A 584 22.18 11.36 4.53
N SER A 585 21.51 10.52 3.74
CA SER A 585 21.40 10.72 2.30
C SER A 585 20.69 12.06 2.04
N LYS A 586 20.98 12.72 0.92
CA LYS A 586 20.24 13.91 0.46
C LYS A 586 18.73 13.64 0.33
N TYR A 587 18.36 12.36 0.23
CA TYR A 587 16.99 11.85 0.29
C TYR A 587 16.37 11.93 1.70
N ASP A 588 17.13 11.55 2.73
CA ASP A 588 16.68 11.63 4.12
C ASP A 588 16.66 13.07 4.63
N SER A 589 17.52 13.95 4.09
CA SER A 589 17.44 15.39 4.41
C SER A 589 16.13 16.03 3.92
N ASN A 590 15.44 15.49 2.91
CA ASN A 590 14.09 15.97 2.57
C ASN A 590 13.03 15.56 3.62
N PHE A 591 13.27 14.48 4.36
CA PHE A 591 12.42 14.00 5.47
C PHE A 591 12.81 14.62 6.83
N ILE A 592 14.10 14.90 7.04
CA ILE A 592 14.69 15.38 8.31
C ILE A 592 14.86 16.90 8.33
N GLU A 593 15.24 17.52 7.20
CA GLU A 593 15.57 18.94 7.08
C GLU A 593 14.65 19.66 6.07
N LYS A 594 13.39 19.89 6.45
CA LYS A 594 12.75 21.17 6.10
C LYS A 594 13.29 22.26 7.04
N LYS A 595 14.60 22.52 6.96
CA LYS A 595 15.23 23.69 7.55
C LYS A 595 16.11 24.33 6.46
N SER A 596 15.88 25.62 6.23
CA SER A 596 16.90 26.61 5.80
C SER A 596 17.01 27.07 4.34
N SER A 597 16.31 26.55 3.32
CA SER A 597 16.54 27.04 1.93
C SER A 597 15.62 28.16 1.42
N ILE A 598 14.57 28.55 2.15
CA ILE A 598 13.63 29.62 1.71
C ILE A 598 13.95 31.00 2.34
N ILE A 599 14.78 31.07 3.38
CA ILE A 599 15.02 32.34 4.11
C ILE A 599 16.20 33.16 3.53
N ASN A 600 17.15 32.53 2.82
CA ASN A 600 18.36 33.25 2.36
C ASN A 600 18.29 33.80 0.93
N LYS A 601 17.18 33.66 0.20
CA LYS A 601 17.02 34.26 -1.14
C LYS A 601 16.19 35.56 -1.18
N SER A 602 15.68 36.03 -0.05
CA SER A 602 14.89 37.27 0.04
C SER A 602 15.58 38.42 0.77
N ILE A 603 16.86 38.28 1.18
CA ILE A 603 17.59 39.33 1.92
C ILE A 603 18.81 39.90 1.16
N SER A 604 19.25 39.34 0.02
CA SER A 604 20.44 39.87 -0.70
C SER A 604 20.16 40.71 -1.96
N SER A 605 18.93 41.19 -2.20
CA SER A 605 18.63 42.07 -3.34
C SER A 605 18.07 43.45 -2.97
N LYS A 606 18.33 43.91 -1.73
CA LYS A 606 18.11 45.30 -1.31
C LYS A 606 19.29 45.76 -0.47
N HIS A 607 20.45 45.97 -1.11
CA HIS A 607 21.46 46.98 -0.77
C HIS A 607 22.71 46.74 -1.61
N SER A 608 22.72 47.31 -2.82
CA SER A 608 23.86 47.89 -3.55
C SER A 608 23.41 48.16 -4.98
#